data_AF-A0A9P3G0P5-F1
#
_entry.id   AF-A0A9P3G0P5-F1
#
_cell.length_a   1.000
_cell.length_b   1.000
_cell.length_c   1.000
_cell.angle_alpha   90.00
_cell.angle_beta   90.00
_cell.angle_gamma   90.00
#
_symmetry.space_group_name_H-M   'P 1'
#
loop_
_entity.id
_entity.type
_entity.pdbx_description
1 polymer ?
#
loop_
_entity_poly.entity_id
_entity_poly.type
_entity_poly.pdbx_seq_one_letter_code
_entity_poly.pdbx_strand_id
1 'polypeptide(L)'
;MPLDFIYLLVCKLHPLDLLHMARTCNGLRGFFMSRNSERFWQAASKNIDGLPPPPEGSCWPAYIAFMFSSSCHHCGRNGCDAMFWDCLARYCYDCKMRYASSILP
;
A
#
# COMPACT_ATOMS: atom_id res chain seq x y z
N MET A 1 -11.61 -7.03 19.31
CA MET A 1 -10.15 -7.14 19.55
C MET A 1 -9.67 -5.78 20.06
N PRO A 2 -9.00 -5.71 21.22
CA PRO A 2 -8.51 -4.44 21.76
C PRO A 2 -7.43 -3.86 20.84
N LEU A 3 -7.54 -2.56 20.54
CA LEU A 3 -6.69 -1.88 19.57
C LEU A 3 -5.21 -1.85 19.96
N ASP A 4 -4.91 -1.93 21.26
CA ASP A 4 -3.55 -1.90 21.80
C ASP A 4 -2.75 -3.16 21.40
N PHE A 5 -3.40 -4.32 21.42
CA PHE A 5 -2.76 -5.56 20.98
C PHE A 5 -2.40 -5.50 19.48
N ILE A 6 -3.31 -4.97 18.67
CA ILE A 6 -3.05 -4.76 17.22
C ILE A 6 -1.87 -3.83 17.03
N TYR A 7 -1.81 -2.75 17.81
CA TYR A 7 -0.73 -1.77 17.73
C TYR A 7 0.62 -2.41 18.06
N LEU A 8 0.71 -3.16 19.16
CA LEU A 8 1.93 -3.87 19.56
C LEU A 8 2.41 -4.85 18.48
N LEU A 9 1.48 -5.56 17.86
CA LEU A 9 1.78 -6.53 16.81
C LEU A 9 2.31 -5.80 15.55
N VAL A 10 1.60 -4.77 15.10
CA VAL A 10 1.96 -3.95 13.94
C VAL A 10 3.32 -3.27 14.11
N CYS A 11 3.66 -2.80 15.31
CA CYS A 11 4.97 -2.21 15.61
C CYS A 11 6.15 -3.16 15.36
N LYS A 12 5.91 -4.47 15.16
CA LYS A 12 6.96 -5.45 14.88
C LYS A 12 6.94 -5.97 13.45
N LEU A 13 5.95 -5.56 12.65
CA LEU A 13 5.77 -6.05 11.28
C LEU A 13 6.40 -5.11 10.25
N HIS A 14 6.74 -5.69 9.09
CA HIS A 14 7.03 -4.90 7.90
C HIS A 14 5.72 -4.28 7.39
N PRO A 15 5.70 -3.04 6.87
CA PRO A 15 4.48 -2.44 6.32
C PRO A 15 3.81 -3.28 5.23
N LEU A 16 4.60 -3.98 4.42
CA LEU A 16 4.10 -4.91 3.42
C LEU A 16 3.27 -6.05 4.03
N ASP A 17 3.59 -6.50 5.24
CA ASP A 17 2.83 -7.54 5.94
C ASP A 17 1.42 -7.06 6.27
N LEU A 18 1.27 -5.79 6.70
CA LEU A 18 -0.05 -5.19 6.92
C LEU A 18 -0.87 -5.17 5.62
N LEU A 19 -0.23 -4.85 4.49
CA LEU A 19 -0.87 -4.87 3.19
C LEU A 19 -1.31 -6.29 2.80
N HIS A 20 -0.48 -7.29 3.07
CA HIS A 20 -0.85 -8.70 2.86
C HIS A 20 -2.00 -9.13 3.76
N MET A 21 -1.97 -8.80 5.05
CA MET A 21 -3.06 -9.08 6.00
C MET A 21 -4.39 -8.44 5.56
N ALA A 22 -4.33 -7.19 5.09
CA ALA A 22 -5.49 -6.50 4.55
C ALA A 22 -6.03 -7.15 3.26
N ARG A 23 -5.17 -7.79 2.46
CA ARG A 23 -5.60 -8.47 1.22
C ARG A 23 -6.15 -9.87 1.46
N THR A 24 -5.72 -10.56 2.52
CA THR A 24 -6.13 -11.95 2.80
C THR A 24 -7.30 -12.07 3.77
N CYS A 25 -7.55 -11.07 4.62
CA CYS A 25 -8.62 -11.11 5.61
C CYS A 25 -9.58 -9.92 5.44
N ASN A 26 -10.86 -10.20 5.14
CA ASN A 26 -11.87 -9.15 4.93
C ASN A 26 -12.07 -8.22 6.14
N GLY A 27 -12.02 -8.75 7.37
CA GLY A 27 -12.13 -7.94 8.59
C GLY A 27 -10.96 -6.98 8.75
N LEU A 28 -9.75 -7.47 8.50
CA LEU A 28 -8.54 -6.65 8.53
C LEU A 28 -8.45 -5.69 7.34
N ARG A 29 -9.03 -6.05 6.19
CA ARG A 29 -9.15 -5.17 5.02
C ARG A 29 -9.89 -3.90 5.38
N GLY A 30 -11.10 -4.02 5.93
CA GLY A 30 -11.92 -2.87 6.31
C GLY A 30 -11.25 -2.02 7.39
N PHE A 31 -10.53 -2.66 8.31
CA PHE A 31 -9.77 -1.97 9.33
C PHE A 31 -8.57 -1.20 8.75
N PHE A 32 -7.59 -1.89 8.16
CA PHE A 32 -6.33 -1.30 7.71
C PHE A 32 -6.47 -0.36 6.51
N MET A 33 -7.49 -0.53 5.65
CA MET A 33 -7.72 0.36 4.51
C MET A 33 -8.49 1.63 4.87
N SER A 34 -8.90 1.81 6.13
CA SER A 34 -9.56 3.04 6.59
C SER A 34 -8.55 4.14 6.92
N ARG A 35 -8.96 5.41 6.76
CA ARG A 35 -8.14 6.57 7.18
C ARG A 35 -7.80 6.54 8.68
N ASN A 36 -8.70 6.00 9.50
CA ASN A 36 -8.51 5.88 10.95
C ASN A 36 -7.38 4.92 11.33
N SER A 37 -6.90 4.12 10.38
CA SER A 37 -5.80 3.18 10.59
C SER A 37 -4.43 3.72 10.23
N GLU A 38 -4.34 5.00 9.83
CA GLU A 38 -3.07 5.67 9.51
C GLU A 38 -1.99 5.48 10.58
N ARG A 39 -2.34 5.59 11.87
CA ARG A 39 -1.40 5.38 12.97
C ARG A 39 -0.73 4.00 12.98
N PHE A 40 -1.40 2.96 12.48
CA PHE A 40 -0.84 1.62 12.40
C PHE A 40 0.17 1.54 11.25
N TRP A 41 -0.13 2.14 10.10
CA TRP A 41 0.82 2.22 8.99
C TRP A 41 2.06 3.04 9.33
N GLN A 42 1.87 4.19 9.97
CA GLN A 42 2.97 5.00 10.49
C GLN A 42 3.84 4.19 11.46
N ALA A 43 3.22 3.43 12.38
CA ALA A 43 3.94 2.60 13.33
C ALA A 43 4.75 1.49 12.64
N ALA A 44 4.16 0.77 11.68
CA ALA A 44 4.90 -0.24 10.90
C ALA A 44 6.02 0.39 10.07
N SER A 45 5.79 1.57 9.51
CA SER A 45 6.76 2.25 8.63
C SER A 45 8.03 2.67 9.35
N LYS A 46 7.97 2.87 10.68
CA LYS A 46 9.15 3.11 11.52
C LYS A 46 10.11 1.91 11.58
N ASN A 47 9.68 0.73 11.16
CA ASN A 47 10.55 -0.45 11.05
C ASN A 47 11.42 -0.44 9.78
N ILE A 48 11.23 0.54 8.88
CA ILE A 48 11.98 0.65 7.65
C ILE A 48 12.90 1.87 7.73
N ASP A 49 14.19 1.61 7.83
CA ASP A 49 15.20 2.66 7.85
C ASP A 49 15.17 3.46 6.53
N GLY A 50 15.06 4.78 6.66
CA GLY A 50 15.11 5.70 5.53
C GLY A 50 13.85 5.76 4.66
N LEU A 51 12.73 5.14 5.07
CA LEU A 51 11.46 5.28 4.36
C LEU A 51 10.88 6.69 4.57
N PRO A 52 10.75 7.52 3.51
CA PRO A 52 10.13 8.83 3.65
C PRO A 52 8.62 8.69 3.91
N PRO A 53 7.98 9.72 4.50
CA PRO A 53 6.54 9.75 4.61
C PRO A 53 5.87 9.79 3.21
N PRO A 54 4.63 9.30 3.08
CA PRO A 54 3.85 9.45 1.86
C PRO A 54 3.75 10.94 1.48
N PRO A 55 3.82 11.27 0.17
CA PRO A 55 3.52 12.62 -0.31
C PRO A 55 2.09 13.06 0.08
N GLU A 56 1.88 14.37 0.19
CA GLU A 56 0.57 14.95 0.50
C GLU A 56 -0.51 14.43 -0.46
N GLY A 57 -1.66 14.05 0.09
CA GLY A 57 -2.79 13.49 -0.67
C GLY A 57 -2.70 11.99 -0.95
N SER A 58 -1.57 11.33 -0.68
CA SER A 58 -1.45 9.88 -0.77
C SER A 58 -1.96 9.18 0.49
N CYS A 59 -2.56 8.00 0.33
CA CYS A 59 -2.91 7.15 1.47
C CYS A 59 -1.82 6.12 1.75
N TRP A 60 -1.58 5.84 3.03
CA TRP A 60 -0.57 4.87 3.46
C TRP A 60 -0.62 3.52 2.76
N PRO A 61 -1.78 2.84 2.61
CA PRO A 61 -1.81 1.54 1.96
C PRO A 61 -1.32 1.58 0.50
N ALA A 62 -1.67 2.64 -0.24
CA ALA A 62 -1.23 2.82 -1.62
C ALA A 62 0.28 3.13 -1.67
N TYR A 63 0.76 4.01 -0.79
CA TYR A 63 2.18 4.32 -0.70
C TYR A 63 3.03 3.08 -0.36
N ILE A 64 2.61 2.26 0.61
CA ILE A 64 3.30 1.01 0.95
C ILE A 64 3.24 0.00 -0.19
N ALA A 65 2.09 -0.12 -0.88
CA ALA A 65 1.98 -0.97 -2.06
C ALA A 65 2.94 -0.51 -3.18
N PHE A 66 3.09 0.80 -3.38
CA PHE A 66 4.01 1.38 -4.34
C PHE A 66 5.48 1.13 -3.98
N MET A 67 5.84 1.32 -2.71
CA MET A 67 7.22 1.16 -2.26
C MET A 67 7.66 -0.31 -2.25
N PHE A 68 6.80 -1.23 -1.79
CA PHE A 68 7.23 -2.58 -1.39
C PHE A 68 6.55 -3.74 -2.15
N SER A 69 5.46 -3.51 -2.88
CA SER A 69 4.78 -4.58 -3.63
C SER A 69 5.26 -4.65 -5.07
N SER A 70 5.38 -5.83 -5.65
CA SER A 70 5.60 -6.04 -7.10
C SER A 70 4.29 -6.33 -7.85
N SER A 71 3.15 -5.90 -7.30
CA SER A 71 1.82 -6.14 -7.85
C SER A 71 1.24 -4.89 -8.53
N CYS A 72 0.55 -5.08 -9.65
CA CYS A 72 -0.26 -4.05 -10.29
C CYS A 72 -1.30 -3.50 -9.29
N HIS A 73 -1.35 -2.17 -9.14
CA HIS A 73 -2.28 -1.49 -8.24
C HIS A 73 -3.73 -1.62 -8.70
N HIS A 74 -3.97 -1.79 -10.00
CA HIS A 74 -5.32 -1.88 -10.55
C HIS A 74 -5.87 -3.31 -10.54
N CYS A 75 -5.11 -4.27 -11.08
CA CYS A 75 -5.60 -5.65 -11.27
C CYS A 75 -4.97 -6.69 -10.34
N GLY A 76 -3.97 -6.31 -9.53
CA GLY A 76 -3.30 -7.23 -8.60
C GLY A 76 -2.30 -8.21 -9.23
N ARG A 77 -2.09 -8.18 -10.55
CA ARG A 77 -1.11 -9.03 -11.23
C ARG A 77 0.31 -8.78 -10.71
N ASN A 78 1.04 -9.83 -10.36
CA ASN A 78 2.45 -9.76 -9.92
C ASN A 78 3.42 -9.47 -11.08
N GLY A 79 4.69 -9.22 -10.77
CA GLY A 79 5.74 -8.95 -11.76
C GLY A 79 5.72 -7.53 -12.32
N CYS A 80 5.27 -6.57 -11.52
CA CYS A 80 5.22 -5.15 -11.87
C CYS A 80 6.33 -4.39 -11.13
N ASP A 81 7.54 -4.40 -11.69
CA ASP A 81 8.71 -3.75 -11.05
C ASP A 81 8.84 -2.28 -11.42
N ALA A 82 8.24 -1.85 -12.53
CA ALA A 82 8.22 -0.46 -12.96
C ALA A 82 7.41 0.42 -11.99
N MET A 83 8.09 1.40 -11.39
CA MET A 83 7.50 2.40 -10.50
C MET A 83 7.15 3.67 -11.27
N PHE A 84 5.89 4.10 -11.17
CA PHE A 84 5.42 5.38 -11.72
C PHE A 84 5.25 6.38 -10.57
N TRP A 85 6.24 7.25 -10.40
CA TRP A 85 6.29 8.21 -9.28
C TRP A 85 5.18 9.27 -9.37
N ASP A 86 4.79 9.68 -10.57
CA ASP A 86 3.76 10.72 -10.79
C ASP A 86 2.39 10.32 -10.22
N CYS A 87 2.10 9.01 -10.15
CA CYS A 87 0.85 8.48 -9.64
C CYS A 87 1.04 7.56 -8.42
N LEU A 88 2.25 7.45 -7.88
CA LEU A 88 2.61 6.58 -6.76
C LEU A 88 2.03 5.18 -6.92
N ALA A 89 2.17 4.60 -8.11
CA ALA A 89 1.59 3.31 -8.44
C ALA A 89 2.51 2.45 -9.31
N ARG A 90 2.20 1.16 -9.32
CA ARG A 90 2.79 0.16 -10.23
C ARG A 90 1.68 -0.42 -11.08
N TYR A 91 1.91 -0.51 -12.39
CA TYR A 91 0.94 -1.08 -13.33
C TYR A 91 1.59 -2.16 -14.18
N CYS A 92 0.84 -3.24 -14.42
CA CYS A 92 1.21 -4.18 -15.48
C CYS A 92 1.05 -3.50 -16.85
N TYR A 93 1.68 -4.07 -17.87
CA TYR A 93 1.60 -3.59 -19.24
C TYR A 93 0.16 -3.29 -19.68
N ASP A 94 -0.77 -4.24 -19.48
CA ASP A 94 -2.17 -4.09 -19.89
C ASP A 94 -2.86 -2.90 -19.19
N CYS A 95 -2.64 -2.73 -17.89
CA CYS A 95 -3.24 -1.64 -17.11
C CYS A 95 -2.63 -0.29 -17.47
N LYS A 96 -1.31 -0.26 -17.71
CA LYS A 96 -0.62 0.94 -18.21
C LYS A 96 -1.20 1.40 -19.54
N MET A 97 -1.40 0.47 -20.48
CA MET A 97 -1.94 0.80 -21.81
C MET A 97 -3.38 1.31 -21.73
N ARG A 98 -4.21 0.73 -20.85
CA ARG A 98 -5.56 1.25 -20.58
C ARG A 98 -5.56 2.67 -20.00
N TYR A 99 -4.63 2.96 -19.08
CA TYR A 99 -4.48 4.32 -18.55
C TYR A 99 -4.01 5.31 -19.62
N ALA A 100 -3.01 4.96 -20.42
CA ALA A 100 -2.49 5.83 -21.47
C ALA A 100 -3.56 6.17 -22.53
N SER A 101 -4.41 5.20 -22.89
CA SER A 101 -5.52 5.42 -23.82
C SER A 101 -6.69 6.22 -23.24
N SER A 102 -6.78 6.37 -21.91
CA SER A 102 -7.76 7.25 -21.26
C SER A 102 -7.30 8.71 -21.11
N ILE A 103 -6.02 9.00 -21.36
CA ILE A 103 -5.41 10.34 -21.23
C ILE A 103 -5.22 11.01 -22.59
N LEU A 104 -5.22 10.23 -23.68
CA LEU A 104 -5.26 10.76 -25.04
C LEU A 104 -6.71 11.11 -25.42
N PRO A 105 -6.99 12.32 -25.93
CA PRO A 105 -8.31 12.69 -26.45
C PRO A 105 -8.73 11.87 -27.67
#